data_AF-A0A850DJA5-F1
#
_entry.id   AF-A0A850DJA5-F1
#
_cell.length_a   1.000
_cell.length_b   1.000
_cell.length_c   1.000
_cell.angle_alpha   90.00
_cell.angle_beta   90.00
_cell.angle_gamma   90.00
#
_symmetry.space_group_name_H-M   'P 1'
#
loop_
_entity.id
_entity.type
_entity.pdbx_description
1 polymer ?
#
loop_
_entity_poly.entity_id
_entity_poly.type
_entity_poly.pdbx_seq_one_letter_code
_entity_poly.pdbx_strand_id
1 'polypeptide(L)'
;MVLVLGVSAGASGARAVVAHSDKPDLPPIDYCFVPRPAGAGLEGPALTAIEQMHDAALQRGEVISATAVASRSQSCSAAIRSAAPRLRGRPHLQIVVEAAAQLRYLSFLERLPEDGSVVLYDLGSSSLTLTLADCATGAVTRTTRSTTLSGDGFDTLLQWRLAKLGVVIDCETSRKHREALSGDGVVAVADRKSGDRVVFTANDFTELAAAGVQHSVSSINQLVGDSELPVAVVLLGGCGRNRQLAEQLESMLALPVYPELEPELVSARGAVLFAEDRPGRVVKLTRRMPLPKTKDKQAKSKQPPAPATLETPRRRRASRRKLIAAFAVTAALGATIAGLIATDRKPQAPQTGTPSSHMETGRIPAEPFK
;
A
#
# COMPACT_ATOMS: atom_id res chain seq x y z
N MET A 1 14.77 -5.54 -18.83
CA MET A 1 13.65 -5.18 -17.95
C MET A 1 13.19 -3.79 -18.26
N VAL A 2 11.87 -3.58 -18.24
CA VAL A 2 11.25 -2.28 -18.39
C VAL A 2 10.69 -1.90 -17.02
N LEU A 3 11.03 -0.72 -16.52
CA LEU A 3 10.48 -0.23 -15.26
C LEU A 3 9.17 0.49 -15.50
N VAL A 4 8.24 0.31 -14.58
CA VAL A 4 6.94 0.96 -14.56
C VAL A 4 6.68 1.52 -13.17
N LEU A 5 5.84 2.55 -13.11
CA LEU A 5 5.51 3.27 -11.91
C LEU A 5 4.00 3.23 -11.68
N GLY A 6 3.59 2.70 -10.55
CA GLY A 6 2.22 2.82 -10.05
C GLY A 6 2.16 3.83 -8.91
N VAL A 7 1.12 4.65 -8.89
CA VAL A 7 0.90 5.65 -7.85
C VAL A 7 -0.55 5.55 -7.37
N SER A 8 -0.78 5.66 -6.06
CA SER A 8 -2.12 5.85 -5.49
C SER A 8 -2.23 7.21 -4.83
N ALA A 9 -3.30 7.96 -5.12
CA ALA A 9 -3.54 9.28 -4.53
C ALA A 9 -4.72 9.24 -3.56
N GLY A 10 -4.40 9.31 -2.25
CA GLY A 10 -5.36 9.21 -1.16
C GLY A 10 -5.34 10.43 -0.23
N ALA A 11 -6.23 10.45 0.75
CA ALA A 11 -6.40 11.61 1.63
C ALA A 11 -5.14 11.96 2.45
N SER A 12 -4.33 10.96 2.83
CA SER A 12 -3.07 11.15 3.56
C SER A 12 -1.91 11.59 2.67
N GLY A 13 -2.00 11.44 1.35
CA GLY A 13 -0.87 11.65 0.45
C GLY A 13 -0.90 10.74 -0.78
N ALA A 14 0.23 10.71 -1.47
CA ALA A 14 0.45 9.79 -2.57
C ALA A 14 1.48 8.73 -2.18
N ARG A 15 1.22 7.48 -2.58
CA ARG A 15 2.19 6.38 -2.49
C ARG A 15 2.58 5.96 -3.88
N ALA A 16 3.87 5.77 -4.11
CA ALA A 16 4.40 5.39 -5.40
C ALA A 16 5.25 4.12 -5.27
N VAL A 17 5.16 3.27 -6.28
CA VAL A 17 5.81 1.95 -6.35
C VAL A 17 6.44 1.81 -7.72
N VAL A 18 7.75 1.55 -7.75
CA VAL A 18 8.49 1.19 -8.96
C VAL A 18 8.68 -0.32 -9.00
N ALA A 19 8.29 -0.94 -10.10
CA ALA A 19 8.41 -2.39 -10.29
C ALA A 19 8.86 -2.73 -11.72
N HIS A 20 9.22 -4.00 -11.90
CA HIS A 20 9.48 -4.57 -13.21
C HIS A 20 8.16 -4.92 -13.89
N SER A 21 8.04 -4.52 -15.16
CA SER A 21 6.82 -4.75 -15.96
C SER A 21 6.48 -6.23 -16.19
N ASP A 22 7.44 -7.12 -15.97
CA ASP A 22 7.33 -8.56 -16.18
C ASP A 22 7.27 -9.34 -14.85
N LYS A 23 7.52 -8.67 -13.73
CA LYS A 23 7.53 -9.27 -12.38
C LYS A 23 6.99 -8.32 -11.31
N PRO A 24 5.72 -7.88 -11.41
CA PRO A 24 5.10 -6.95 -10.46
C PRO A 24 4.79 -7.59 -9.09
N ASP A 25 4.88 -8.93 -8.99
CA ASP A 25 4.78 -9.73 -7.76
C ASP A 25 6.01 -9.59 -6.84
N LEU A 26 7.17 -9.28 -7.40
CA LEU A 26 8.39 -9.12 -6.62
C LEU A 26 8.31 -7.89 -5.68
N PRO A 27 9.16 -7.84 -4.64
CA PRO A 27 9.35 -6.63 -3.87
C PRO A 27 9.63 -5.43 -4.79
N PRO A 28 9.09 -4.23 -4.48
CA PRO A 28 9.33 -3.05 -5.28
C PRO A 28 10.81 -2.76 -5.38
N ILE A 29 11.24 -2.28 -6.54
CA ILE A 29 12.60 -1.75 -6.73
C ILE A 29 12.79 -0.51 -5.88
N ASP A 30 11.73 0.30 -5.80
CA ASP A 30 11.70 1.54 -5.06
C ASP A 30 10.25 1.86 -4.68
N TYR A 31 10.07 2.60 -3.58
CA TYR A 31 8.77 3.11 -3.17
C TYR A 31 8.93 4.40 -2.38
N CYS A 32 7.92 5.28 -2.46
CA CYS A 32 7.88 6.45 -1.60
C CYS A 32 6.46 6.79 -1.13
N PHE A 33 6.39 7.58 -0.07
CA PHE A 33 5.17 8.22 0.40
C PHE A 33 5.39 9.73 0.45
N VAL A 34 4.54 10.48 -0.26
CA VAL A 34 4.51 11.94 -0.22
C VAL A 34 3.26 12.37 0.55
N PRO A 35 3.40 12.90 1.78
CA PRO A 35 2.26 13.31 2.57
C PRO A 35 1.54 14.49 1.92
N ARG A 36 0.21 14.54 2.10
CA ARG A 36 -0.60 15.67 1.67
C ARG A 36 -0.67 16.73 2.76
N PRO A 37 -0.22 17.98 2.49
CA PRO A 37 -0.43 19.08 3.42
C PRO A 37 -1.93 19.33 3.67
N ALA A 38 -2.28 19.76 4.88
CA ALA A 38 -3.66 20.12 5.21
C ALA A 38 -4.21 21.16 4.23
N GLY A 39 -5.39 20.90 3.67
CA GLY A 39 -6.05 21.78 2.70
C GLY A 39 -5.49 21.75 1.26
N ALA A 40 -4.35 21.10 1.01
CA ALA A 40 -3.81 20.99 -0.35
C ALA A 40 -4.65 20.07 -1.25
N GLY A 41 -4.51 20.15 -2.58
CA GLY A 41 -5.09 19.17 -3.51
C GLY A 41 -4.42 17.78 -3.45
N LEU A 42 -4.99 16.80 -4.15
CA LEU A 42 -4.42 15.44 -4.25
C LEU A 42 -3.37 15.33 -5.36
N GLU A 43 -3.47 16.20 -6.36
CA GLU A 43 -2.58 16.25 -7.51
C GLU A 43 -1.15 16.63 -7.14
N GLY A 44 -0.95 17.53 -6.17
CA GLY A 44 0.38 17.95 -5.72
C GLY A 44 1.23 16.74 -5.25
N PRO A 45 0.79 16.01 -4.20
CA PRO A 45 1.49 14.83 -3.73
C PRO A 45 1.71 13.77 -4.80
N ALA A 46 0.72 13.51 -5.66
CA ALA A 46 0.83 12.53 -6.74
C ALA A 46 1.93 12.90 -7.74
N LEU A 47 1.97 14.16 -8.19
CA LEU A 47 2.99 14.64 -9.11
C LEU A 47 4.38 14.63 -8.48
N THR A 48 4.50 15.08 -7.22
CA THR A 48 5.77 15.05 -6.49
C THR A 48 6.29 13.62 -6.33
N ALA A 49 5.43 12.64 -6.03
CA ALA A 49 5.81 11.24 -5.95
C ALA A 49 6.31 10.70 -7.31
N ILE A 50 5.65 11.09 -8.41
CA ILE A 50 6.08 10.74 -9.77
C ILE A 50 7.46 11.31 -10.06
N GLU A 51 7.68 12.60 -9.80
CA GLU A 51 8.96 13.27 -10.02
C GLU A 51 10.08 12.61 -9.21
N GLN A 52 9.86 12.39 -7.91
CA GLN A 52 10.85 11.77 -7.03
C GLN A 52 11.27 10.37 -7.52
N MET A 53 10.32 9.51 -7.89
CA MET A 53 10.63 8.15 -8.35
C MET A 53 11.35 8.14 -9.71
N HIS A 54 10.95 9.05 -10.60
CA HIS A 54 11.60 9.20 -11.89
C HIS A 54 13.02 9.77 -11.77
N ASP A 55 13.26 10.71 -10.85
CA ASP A 55 14.58 11.26 -10.60
C ASP A 55 15.49 10.22 -9.91
N ALA A 56 14.95 9.46 -8.95
CA ALA A 56 15.65 8.35 -8.30
C ALA A 56 16.05 7.26 -9.32
N ALA A 57 15.16 6.88 -10.23
CA ALA A 57 15.47 5.94 -11.30
C ALA A 57 16.58 6.48 -12.23
N LEU A 58 16.52 7.76 -12.62
CA LEU A 58 17.58 8.38 -13.43
C LEU A 58 18.93 8.39 -12.72
N GLN A 59 18.96 8.66 -11.41
CA GLN A 59 20.19 8.60 -10.60
C GLN A 59 20.80 7.19 -10.58
N ARG A 60 19.98 6.14 -10.68
CA ARG A 60 20.42 4.75 -10.82
C ARG A 60 20.77 4.35 -12.26
N GLY A 61 20.61 5.25 -13.24
CA GLY A 61 20.80 4.94 -14.66
C GLY A 61 19.67 4.10 -15.26
N GLU A 62 18.51 4.09 -14.63
CA GLU A 62 17.30 3.36 -15.04
C GLU A 62 16.28 4.31 -15.69
N VAL A 63 15.32 3.74 -16.42
CA VAL A 63 14.24 4.51 -17.05
C VAL A 63 12.89 3.88 -16.72
N ILE A 64 12.04 4.68 -16.06
CA ILE A 64 10.62 4.38 -15.91
C ILE A 64 9.92 4.68 -17.22
N SER A 65 9.44 3.64 -17.87
CA SER A 65 8.84 3.72 -19.20
C SER A 65 7.40 4.23 -19.16
N ALA A 66 6.66 3.92 -18.10
CA ALA A 66 5.24 4.21 -17.96
C ALA A 66 4.85 4.51 -16.53
N THR A 67 3.82 5.34 -16.38
CA THR A 67 3.25 5.69 -15.09
C THR A 67 1.73 5.54 -15.14
N ALA A 68 1.15 4.92 -14.12
CA ALA A 68 -0.28 4.90 -13.89
C ALA A 68 -0.60 5.42 -12.48
N VAL A 69 -1.72 6.13 -12.35
CA VAL A 69 -2.20 6.68 -11.08
C VAL A 69 -3.59 6.14 -10.78
N ALA A 70 -3.71 5.39 -9.70
CA ALA A 70 -4.96 5.01 -9.09
C ALA A 70 -5.58 6.23 -8.38
N SER A 71 -6.79 6.56 -8.78
CA SER A 71 -7.55 7.69 -8.28
C SER A 71 -8.95 7.25 -7.84
N ARG A 72 -9.35 7.72 -6.66
CA ARG A 72 -10.62 7.37 -6.01
C ARG A 72 -11.87 7.96 -6.66
N SER A 73 -11.75 9.08 -7.37
CA SER A 73 -12.91 9.82 -7.87
C SER A 73 -12.62 10.50 -9.20
N GLN A 74 -13.69 10.79 -9.94
CA GLN A 74 -13.60 11.54 -11.19
C GLN A 74 -13.03 12.95 -10.98
N SER A 75 -13.38 13.61 -9.87
CA SER A 75 -12.82 14.93 -9.51
C SER A 75 -11.31 14.86 -9.23
N CYS A 76 -10.84 13.84 -8.51
CA CYS A 76 -9.42 13.62 -8.27
C CYS A 76 -8.69 13.28 -9.58
N SER A 77 -9.29 12.44 -10.41
CA SER A 77 -8.77 12.11 -11.74
C SER A 77 -8.63 13.35 -12.61
N ALA A 78 -9.64 14.22 -12.65
CA ALA A 78 -9.60 15.46 -13.41
C ALA A 78 -8.50 16.42 -12.92
N ALA A 79 -8.32 16.56 -11.60
CA ALA A 79 -7.27 17.38 -11.01
C ALA A 79 -5.86 16.86 -11.35
N ILE A 80 -5.65 15.55 -11.30
CA ILE A 80 -4.37 14.95 -11.68
C ILE A 80 -4.11 15.14 -13.19
N ARG A 81 -5.12 14.94 -14.06
CA ARG A 81 -4.97 15.17 -15.52
C ARG A 81 -4.64 16.62 -15.84
N SER A 82 -5.28 17.57 -15.18
CA SER A 82 -5.04 19.00 -15.42
C SER A 82 -3.66 19.45 -14.93
N ALA A 83 -3.13 18.81 -13.88
CA ALA A 83 -1.80 19.07 -13.37
C ALA A 83 -0.69 18.33 -14.14
N ALA A 84 -1.00 17.21 -14.79
CA ALA A 84 -0.03 16.35 -15.50
C ALA A 84 0.95 17.08 -16.45
N PRO A 85 0.58 18.17 -17.17
CA PRO A 85 1.53 18.93 -17.99
C PRO A 85 2.74 19.49 -17.23
N ARG A 86 2.68 19.58 -15.89
CA ARG A 86 3.80 19.97 -15.03
C ARG A 86 4.93 18.93 -15.03
N LEU A 87 4.62 17.66 -15.32
CA LEU A 87 5.59 16.56 -15.40
C LEU A 87 6.46 16.70 -16.66
N ARG A 88 7.57 17.43 -16.53
CA ARG A 88 8.45 17.75 -17.66
C ARG A 88 9.05 16.49 -18.29
N GLY A 89 8.74 16.26 -19.57
CA GLY A 89 9.39 15.22 -20.37
C GLY A 89 9.12 13.78 -19.92
N ARG A 90 8.13 13.54 -19.04
CA ARG A 90 7.78 12.21 -18.55
C ARG A 90 6.69 11.58 -19.43
N PRO A 91 6.99 10.50 -20.18
CA PRO A 91 6.07 9.97 -21.17
C PRO A 91 4.97 9.08 -20.57
N HIS A 92 3.72 9.38 -20.97
CA HIS A 92 2.45 8.65 -20.77
C HIS A 92 2.10 8.27 -19.33
N LEU A 93 1.25 9.15 -18.78
CA LEU A 93 0.50 8.99 -17.55
C LEU A 93 -0.88 8.41 -17.87
N GLN A 94 -1.21 7.26 -17.29
CA GLN A 94 -2.56 6.72 -17.27
C GLN A 94 -3.21 7.01 -15.92
N ILE A 95 -4.51 7.32 -15.91
CA ILE A 95 -5.27 7.40 -14.66
C ILE A 95 -6.31 6.29 -14.67
N VAL A 96 -6.34 5.54 -13.57
CA VAL A 96 -7.22 4.39 -13.39
C VAL A 96 -8.07 4.58 -12.14
N VAL A 97 -9.23 3.93 -12.13
CA VAL A 97 -10.08 3.90 -10.93
C VAL A 97 -9.40 3.05 -9.87
N GLU A 98 -9.38 3.55 -8.63
CA GLU A 98 -8.72 2.88 -7.50
C GLU A 98 -9.21 1.45 -7.29
N ALA A 99 -10.53 1.21 -7.24
CA ALA A 99 -11.08 -0.13 -7.08
C ALA A 99 -10.66 -1.09 -8.21
N ALA A 100 -10.56 -0.60 -9.46
CA ALA A 100 -10.09 -1.41 -10.58
C ALA A 100 -8.60 -1.77 -10.44
N ALA A 101 -7.78 -0.84 -9.94
CA ALA A 101 -6.37 -1.13 -9.60
C ALA A 101 -6.28 -2.19 -8.50
N GLN A 102 -7.05 -2.04 -7.43
CA GLN A 102 -7.07 -2.98 -6.31
C GLN A 102 -7.47 -4.38 -6.77
N LEU A 103 -8.59 -4.53 -7.48
CA LEU A 103 -9.05 -5.81 -8.03
C LEU A 103 -7.99 -6.44 -8.93
N ARG A 104 -7.41 -5.66 -9.87
CA ARG A 104 -6.38 -6.18 -10.78
C ARG A 104 -5.18 -6.75 -10.02
N TYR A 105 -4.74 -6.09 -8.94
CA TYR A 105 -3.63 -6.59 -8.12
C TYR A 105 -4.00 -7.84 -7.33
N LEU A 106 -5.17 -7.85 -6.68
CA LEU A 106 -5.62 -8.98 -5.88
C LEU A 106 -5.88 -10.23 -6.74
N SER A 107 -6.47 -10.06 -7.92
CA SER A 107 -6.61 -11.13 -8.91
C SER A 107 -5.25 -11.65 -9.39
N PHE A 108 -4.29 -10.75 -9.65
CA PHE A 108 -2.94 -11.13 -10.08
C PHE A 108 -2.20 -11.96 -9.02
N LEU A 109 -2.44 -11.70 -7.73
CA LEU A 109 -1.87 -12.48 -6.62
C LEU A 109 -2.67 -13.74 -6.26
N GLU A 110 -3.74 -14.05 -6.99
CA GLU A 110 -4.68 -15.13 -6.68
C GLU A 110 -5.21 -15.02 -5.24
N ARG A 111 -5.48 -13.78 -4.78
CA ARG A 111 -6.03 -13.47 -3.46
C ARG A 111 -7.55 -13.30 -3.46
N LEU A 112 -8.17 -13.34 -4.63
CA LEU A 112 -9.62 -13.35 -4.78
C LEU A 112 -10.09 -14.79 -5.08
N PRO A 113 -11.27 -15.18 -4.60
CA PRO A 113 -11.94 -16.41 -5.04
C PRO A 113 -12.13 -16.44 -6.56
N GLU A 114 -12.28 -17.62 -7.16
CA GLU A 114 -12.52 -17.75 -8.60
C GLU A 114 -13.92 -17.23 -9.01
N ASP A 115 -14.93 -17.47 -8.15
CA ASP A 115 -16.32 -17.11 -8.38
C ASP A 115 -16.93 -16.38 -7.16
N GLY A 116 -18.09 -15.74 -7.38
CA GLY A 116 -18.85 -15.03 -6.36
C GLY A 116 -18.43 -13.57 -6.19
N SER A 117 -18.97 -12.91 -5.17
CA SER A 117 -18.69 -11.50 -4.89
C SER A 117 -17.82 -11.30 -3.65
N VAL A 118 -16.98 -10.27 -3.67
CA VAL A 118 -16.16 -9.85 -2.52
C VAL A 118 -16.45 -8.40 -2.17
N VAL A 119 -16.26 -8.06 -0.91
CA VAL A 119 -16.25 -6.67 -0.45
C VAL A 119 -14.81 -6.22 -0.25
N LEU A 120 -14.38 -5.24 -1.03
CA LEU A 120 -13.17 -4.49 -0.75
C LEU A 120 -13.47 -3.48 0.35
N TYR A 121 -12.80 -3.62 1.49
CA TYR A 121 -12.90 -2.75 2.65
C TYR A 121 -11.68 -1.85 2.70
N ASP A 122 -11.75 -0.70 2.04
CA ASP A 122 -10.63 0.26 1.98
C ASP A 122 -10.76 1.33 3.05
N LEU A 123 -10.06 1.12 4.17
CA LEU A 123 -10.02 2.05 5.29
C LEU A 123 -8.80 2.96 5.19
N GLY A 124 -9.02 4.14 4.62
CA GLY A 124 -8.03 5.20 4.51
C GLY A 124 -8.01 6.14 5.72
N SER A 125 -7.18 7.18 5.62
CA SER A 125 -7.05 8.17 6.70
C SER A 125 -8.34 8.96 6.93
N SER A 126 -9.08 9.35 5.88
CA SER A 126 -10.27 10.23 6.03
C SER A 126 -11.60 9.55 5.75
N SER A 127 -11.61 8.29 5.34
CA SER A 127 -12.84 7.57 5.02
C SER A 127 -12.64 6.08 4.90
N LEU A 128 -13.76 5.38 5.03
CA LEU A 128 -13.97 4.01 4.57
C LEU A 128 -14.65 4.02 3.19
N THR A 129 -14.07 3.32 2.22
CA THR A 129 -14.73 2.99 0.95
C THR A 129 -15.01 1.49 0.93
N LEU A 130 -16.28 1.13 0.75
CA LEU A 130 -16.71 -0.26 0.59
C LEU A 130 -17.08 -0.49 -0.87
N THR A 131 -16.47 -1.49 -1.50
CA THR A 131 -16.76 -1.84 -2.90
C THR A 131 -17.16 -3.30 -3.00
N LEU A 132 -18.37 -3.56 -3.48
CA LEU A 132 -18.82 -4.89 -3.85
C LEU A 132 -18.38 -5.17 -5.30
N ALA A 133 -17.63 -6.24 -5.49
CA ALA A 133 -17.09 -6.63 -6.78
C ALA A 133 -17.31 -8.12 -7.06
N ASP A 134 -17.55 -8.44 -8.33
CA ASP A 134 -17.62 -9.81 -8.82
C ASP A 134 -16.21 -10.33 -9.13
N CYS A 135 -15.86 -11.51 -8.60
CA CYS A 135 -14.50 -12.04 -8.70
C CYS A 135 -14.17 -12.59 -10.08
N ALA A 136 -15.15 -13.25 -10.73
CA ALA A 136 -14.97 -13.87 -12.03
C ALA A 136 -14.71 -12.84 -13.14
N THR A 137 -15.42 -11.71 -13.08
CA THR A 137 -15.34 -10.65 -14.09
C THR A 137 -14.44 -9.48 -13.68
N GLY A 138 -14.12 -9.36 -12.38
CA GLY A 138 -13.46 -8.19 -11.83
C GLY A 138 -14.31 -6.91 -11.90
N ALA A 139 -15.62 -7.04 -12.11
CA ALA A 139 -16.52 -5.91 -12.25
C ALA A 139 -16.92 -5.34 -10.89
N VAL A 140 -16.89 -4.02 -10.76
CA VAL A 140 -17.43 -3.31 -9.59
C VAL A 140 -18.95 -3.20 -9.74
N THR A 141 -19.69 -3.82 -8.82
CA THR A 141 -21.16 -3.80 -8.83
C THR A 141 -21.71 -2.60 -8.08
N ARG A 142 -21.18 -2.31 -6.89
CA ARG A 142 -21.61 -1.18 -6.05
C ARG A 142 -20.46 -0.64 -5.23
N THR A 143 -20.51 0.65 -4.93
CA THR A 143 -19.57 1.31 -4.03
C THR A 143 -20.31 2.24 -3.11
N THR A 144 -19.98 2.21 -1.82
CA THR A 144 -20.40 3.23 -0.84
C THR A 144 -19.20 3.79 -0.12
N ARG A 145 -19.32 5.02 0.37
CA ARG A 145 -18.26 5.72 1.09
C ARG A 145 -18.83 6.39 2.32
N SER A 146 -18.13 6.23 3.43
CA SER A 146 -18.46 6.86 4.70
C SER A 146 -17.24 7.57 5.29
N THR A 147 -17.46 8.70 5.93
CA THR A 147 -16.46 9.39 6.75
C THR A 147 -16.63 9.11 8.24
N THR A 148 -17.67 8.35 8.62
CA THR A 148 -17.94 7.97 10.02
C THR A 148 -16.81 7.13 10.59
N LEU A 149 -16.29 6.20 9.77
CA LEU A 149 -15.11 5.41 10.11
C LEU A 149 -13.92 5.88 9.26
N SER A 150 -12.83 6.24 9.92
CA SER A 150 -11.61 6.70 9.27
C SER A 150 -10.42 6.66 10.22
N GLY A 151 -9.19 6.60 9.69
CA GLY A 151 -7.98 6.71 10.50
C GLY A 151 -7.91 8.00 11.34
N ASP A 152 -8.26 9.14 10.76
CA ASP A 152 -8.28 10.45 11.44
C ASP A 152 -9.35 10.46 12.55
N GLY A 153 -10.47 9.78 12.33
CA GLY A 153 -11.49 9.55 13.35
C GLY A 153 -10.95 8.72 14.52
N PHE A 154 -10.21 7.64 14.23
CA PHE A 154 -9.53 6.86 15.26
C PHE A 154 -8.46 7.64 16.03
N ASP A 155 -7.68 8.46 15.33
CA ASP A 155 -6.67 9.33 15.95
C ASP A 155 -7.34 10.32 16.92
N THR A 156 -8.51 10.86 16.53
CA THR A 156 -9.31 11.77 17.36
C THR A 156 -9.90 11.06 18.58
N LEU A 157 -10.44 9.85 18.40
CA LEU A 157 -10.99 9.05 19.50
C LEU A 157 -9.93 8.70 20.53
N LEU A 158 -8.74 8.27 20.08
CA LEU A 158 -7.62 7.95 20.95
C LEU A 158 -7.15 9.19 21.73
N GLN A 159 -7.00 10.32 21.05
CA GLN A 159 -6.65 11.59 21.68
C GLN A 159 -7.66 11.98 22.76
N TRP A 160 -8.96 11.87 22.47
CA TRP A 160 -10.01 12.16 23.44
C TRP A 160 -9.99 11.21 24.64
N ARG A 161 -9.76 9.92 24.40
CA ARG A 161 -9.68 8.91 25.47
C ARG A 161 -8.49 9.17 26.39
N LEU A 162 -7.32 9.49 25.83
CA LEU A 162 -6.13 9.82 26.61
C LEU A 162 -6.28 11.13 27.40
N ALA A 163 -6.92 12.14 26.81
CA ALA A 163 -7.20 13.40 27.51
C ALA A 163 -8.09 13.19 28.75
N LYS A 164 -9.08 12.28 28.66
CA LYS A 164 -9.89 11.87 29.83
C LYS A 164 -9.09 11.16 30.91
N LEU A 165 -7.95 10.57 30.57
CA LEU A 165 -7.02 9.93 31.48
C LEU A 165 -5.88 10.87 31.93
N GLY A 166 -5.98 12.16 31.63
CA GLY A 166 -5.01 13.18 32.04
C GLY A 166 -3.83 13.39 31.10
N VAL A 167 -3.82 12.74 29.93
CA VAL A 167 -2.70 12.82 28.98
C VAL A 167 -3.11 13.54 27.70
N VAL A 168 -2.49 14.69 27.42
CA VAL A 168 -2.78 15.48 26.21
C VAL A 168 -1.68 15.31 25.18
N ILE A 169 -2.06 14.80 24.01
CA ILE A 169 -1.16 14.60 22.86
C ILE A 169 -1.69 15.30 21.62
N ASP A 170 -0.81 15.63 20.67
CA ASP A 170 -1.21 16.13 19.35
C ASP A 170 -1.67 14.99 18.42
N CYS A 171 -2.24 15.36 17.26
CA CYS A 171 -2.77 14.41 16.29
C CYS A 171 -1.69 13.50 15.67
N GLU A 172 -0.48 14.03 15.45
CA GLU A 172 0.63 13.24 14.89
C GLU A 172 1.11 12.17 15.88
N THR A 173 1.19 12.53 17.16
CA THR A 173 1.53 11.64 18.26
C THR A 173 0.44 10.60 18.48
N SER A 174 -0.84 11.00 18.38
CA SER A 174 -1.97 10.06 18.43
C SER A 174 -1.88 9.02 17.33
N ARG A 175 -1.61 9.46 16.09
CA ARG A 175 -1.41 8.57 14.94
C ARG A 175 -0.27 7.58 15.17
N LYS A 176 0.88 8.06 15.66
CA LYS A 176 2.03 7.19 15.98
C LYS A 176 1.67 6.13 17.02
N HIS A 177 0.93 6.50 18.06
CA HIS A 177 0.47 5.55 19.07
C HIS A 177 -0.53 4.54 18.50
N ARG A 178 -1.50 4.98 17.69
CA ARG A 178 -2.44 4.08 17.00
C ARG A 178 -1.71 3.07 16.09
N GLU A 179 -0.72 3.54 15.34
CA GLU A 179 0.08 2.69 14.46
C GLU A 179 0.93 1.70 15.27
N ALA A 180 1.55 2.15 16.37
CA ALA A 180 2.30 1.28 17.29
C ALA A 180 1.40 0.21 17.93
N LEU A 181 0.16 0.55 18.29
CA LEU A 181 -0.82 -0.42 18.83
C LEU A 181 -1.12 -1.58 17.86
N SER A 182 -1.01 -1.35 16.54
CA SER A 182 -1.21 -2.41 15.54
C SER A 182 -0.06 -3.42 15.48
N GLY A 183 1.13 -3.06 15.97
CA GLY A 183 2.32 -3.93 15.99
C GLY A 183 2.69 -4.42 17.38
N ASP A 184 2.83 -3.51 18.34
CA ASP A 184 3.34 -3.76 19.69
C ASP A 184 2.26 -4.25 20.66
N GLY A 185 0.98 -4.03 20.33
CA GLY A 185 -0.16 -4.42 21.16
C GLY A 185 -0.36 -3.57 22.42
N VAL A 186 0.63 -2.76 22.80
CA VAL A 186 0.59 -1.89 23.97
C VAL A 186 1.49 -0.67 23.75
N VAL A 187 1.05 0.49 24.24
CA VAL A 187 1.83 1.73 24.24
C VAL A 187 1.78 2.39 25.61
N ALA A 188 2.91 2.94 26.05
CA ALA A 188 2.97 3.83 27.20
C ALA A 188 3.00 5.27 26.67
N VAL A 189 1.94 6.02 26.95
CA VAL A 189 1.80 7.42 26.56
C VAL A 189 2.13 8.28 27.77
N ALA A 190 3.02 9.26 27.60
CA ALA A 190 3.36 10.20 28.65
C ALA A 190 2.97 11.62 28.25
N ASP A 191 2.35 12.35 29.18
CA ASP A 191 2.14 13.79 29.03
C ASP A 191 3.48 14.50 29.23
N ARG A 192 3.93 15.24 28.22
CA ARG A 192 5.21 15.95 28.27
C ARG A 192 5.26 17.08 29.30
N LYS A 193 4.10 17.62 29.70
CA LYS A 193 3.98 18.75 30.62
C LYS A 193 3.74 18.29 32.05
N SER A 194 2.78 17.39 32.29
CA SER A 194 2.47 16.92 33.65
C SER A 194 3.36 15.76 34.10
N GLY A 195 3.94 15.01 33.16
CA GLY A 195 4.68 13.78 33.45
C GLY A 195 3.78 12.57 33.70
N ASP A 196 2.45 12.74 33.62
CA ASP A 196 1.47 11.67 33.76
C ASP A 196 1.69 10.60 32.70
N ARG A 197 1.40 9.34 33.06
CA ARG A 197 1.59 8.21 32.17
C ARG A 197 0.35 7.34 32.15
N VAL A 198 -0.03 6.94 30.94
CA VAL A 198 -1.13 6.02 30.68
C VAL A 198 -0.59 4.88 29.84
N VAL A 199 -0.87 3.66 30.28
CA VAL A 199 -0.70 2.48 29.43
C VAL A 199 -2.00 2.27 28.67
N PHE A 200 -1.90 2.16 27.34
CA PHE A 200 -3.03 1.92 26.46
C PHE A 200 -2.75 0.67 25.66
N THR A 201 -3.70 -0.26 25.62
CA THR A 201 -3.56 -1.54 24.93
C THR A 201 -4.33 -1.54 23.62
N ALA A 202 -4.00 -2.50 22.77
CA ALA A 202 -4.69 -2.73 21.53
C ALA A 202 -6.14 -3.17 21.79
N ASN A 203 -6.42 -3.87 22.91
CA ASN A 203 -7.78 -4.18 23.34
C ASN A 203 -8.57 -2.90 23.72
N ASP A 204 -7.96 -1.96 24.45
CA ASP A 204 -8.60 -0.67 24.76
C ASP A 204 -8.97 0.09 23.48
N PHE A 205 -8.09 0.05 22.47
CA PHE A 205 -8.35 0.64 21.17
C PHE A 205 -9.47 -0.08 20.41
N THR A 206 -9.50 -1.41 20.48
CA THR A 206 -10.52 -2.27 19.87
C THR A 206 -11.91 -1.98 20.44
N GLU A 207 -12.02 -1.78 21.75
CA GLU A 207 -13.25 -1.33 22.41
C GLU A 207 -13.64 0.09 21.99
N LEU A 208 -12.67 0.99 21.90
CA LEU A 208 -12.88 2.37 21.46
C LEU A 208 -13.38 2.46 20.00
N ALA A 209 -12.91 1.55 19.13
CA ALA A 209 -13.28 1.49 17.72
C ALA A 209 -14.60 0.73 17.45
N ALA A 210 -15.11 -0.03 18.42
CA ALA A 210 -16.20 -1.00 18.22
C ALA A 210 -17.46 -0.40 17.59
N ALA A 211 -17.91 0.78 18.03
CA ALA A 211 -19.10 1.43 17.48
C ALA A 211 -18.91 1.80 15.99
N GLY A 212 -17.70 2.21 15.61
CA GLY A 212 -17.36 2.52 14.23
C GLY A 212 -17.35 1.27 13.35
N VAL A 213 -16.82 0.16 13.88
CA VAL A 213 -16.81 -1.14 13.19
C VAL A 213 -18.25 -1.68 13.04
N GLN A 214 -19.08 -1.59 14.07
CA GLN A 214 -20.52 -1.93 13.99
C GLN A 214 -21.26 -1.16 12.90
N HIS A 215 -20.98 0.14 12.77
CA HIS A 215 -21.56 0.95 11.70
C HIS A 215 -21.07 0.51 10.31
N SER A 216 -19.79 0.12 10.19
CA SER A 216 -19.25 -0.40 8.94
C SER A 216 -19.89 -1.73 8.53
N VAL A 217 -20.14 -2.64 9.47
CA VAL A 217 -20.85 -3.91 9.23
C VAL A 217 -22.27 -3.65 8.74
N SER A 218 -22.98 -2.71 9.36
CA SER A 218 -24.30 -2.27 8.88
C SER A 218 -24.24 -1.71 7.46
N SER A 219 -23.18 -0.98 7.13
CA SER A 219 -22.97 -0.42 5.79
C SER A 219 -22.65 -1.50 4.76
N ILE A 220 -21.94 -2.57 5.13
CA ILE A 220 -21.71 -3.75 4.29
C ILE A 220 -23.04 -4.43 3.98
N ASN A 221 -23.86 -4.68 5.01
CA ASN A 221 -25.16 -5.31 4.82
C ASN A 221 -26.08 -4.48 3.90
N GLN A 222 -26.05 -3.15 4.03
CA GLN A 222 -26.78 -2.26 3.11
C GLN A 222 -26.20 -2.25 1.69
N LEU A 223 -24.88 -2.32 1.55
CA LEU A 223 -24.20 -2.37 0.24
C LEU A 223 -24.58 -3.64 -0.52
N VAL A 224 -24.60 -4.78 0.17
CA VAL A 224 -25.03 -6.08 -0.38
C VAL A 224 -26.52 -6.04 -0.71
N GLY A 225 -27.36 -5.56 0.21
CA GLY A 225 -28.82 -5.50 0.01
C GLY A 225 -29.39 -6.89 -0.26
N ASP A 226 -30.26 -7.01 -1.27
CA ASP A 226 -30.88 -8.29 -1.66
C ASP A 226 -30.01 -9.14 -2.61
N SER A 227 -28.76 -8.75 -2.84
CA SER A 227 -27.83 -9.53 -3.67
C SER A 227 -27.37 -10.81 -2.94
N GLU A 228 -26.75 -11.73 -3.68
CA GLU A 228 -26.04 -12.85 -3.07
C GLU A 228 -24.97 -12.35 -2.08
N LEU A 229 -24.85 -13.06 -0.95
CA LEU A 229 -23.88 -12.72 0.07
C LEU A 229 -22.45 -12.82 -0.48
N PRO A 230 -21.58 -11.87 -0.13
CA PRO A 230 -20.18 -11.94 -0.53
C PRO A 230 -19.51 -13.14 0.14
N VAL A 231 -18.60 -13.77 -0.59
CA VAL A 231 -17.85 -14.93 -0.10
C VAL A 231 -16.70 -14.54 0.83
N ALA A 232 -16.26 -13.28 0.78
CA ALA A 232 -15.23 -12.74 1.67
C ALA A 232 -15.19 -11.20 1.70
N VAL A 233 -14.46 -10.67 2.68
CA VAL A 233 -14.04 -9.27 2.76
C VAL A 233 -12.52 -9.17 2.66
N VAL A 234 -12.01 -8.20 1.90
CA VAL A 234 -10.56 -7.93 1.80
C VAL A 234 -10.25 -6.58 2.43
N LEU A 235 -9.34 -6.54 3.42
CA LEU A 235 -8.95 -5.30 4.09
C LEU A 235 -7.83 -4.58 3.35
N LEU A 236 -8.13 -3.34 2.98
CA LEU A 236 -7.27 -2.44 2.21
C LEU A 236 -7.11 -1.10 2.94
N GLY A 237 -6.19 -0.28 2.44
CA GLY A 237 -5.92 1.04 2.99
C GLY A 237 -5.03 0.97 4.24
N GLY A 238 -4.42 2.11 4.60
CA GLY A 238 -3.40 2.14 5.66
C GLY A 238 -3.90 1.69 7.04
N CYS A 239 -5.19 1.83 7.33
CA CYS A 239 -5.78 1.35 8.57
C CYS A 239 -6.14 -0.15 8.53
N GLY A 240 -6.07 -0.80 7.37
CA GLY A 240 -6.27 -2.24 7.21
C GLY A 240 -5.16 -3.11 7.82
N ARG A 241 -4.04 -2.51 8.27
CA ARG A 241 -2.97 -3.23 8.99
C ARG A 241 -3.35 -3.69 10.40
N ASN A 242 -4.42 -3.14 10.98
CA ASN A 242 -4.86 -3.51 12.32
C ASN A 242 -5.49 -4.91 12.29
N ARG A 243 -4.81 -5.91 12.85
CA ARG A 243 -5.31 -7.30 12.90
C ARG A 243 -6.60 -7.46 13.69
N GLN A 244 -6.78 -6.68 14.76
CA GLN A 244 -7.98 -6.75 15.59
C GLN A 244 -9.21 -6.26 14.84
N LEU A 245 -9.03 -5.34 13.88
CA LEU A 245 -10.11 -4.94 12.97
C LEU A 245 -10.57 -6.13 12.11
N ALA A 246 -9.64 -6.96 11.63
CA ALA A 246 -9.98 -8.16 10.85
C ALA A 246 -10.76 -9.16 11.71
N GLU A 247 -10.28 -9.46 12.91
CA GLU A 247 -10.93 -10.38 13.85
C GLU A 247 -12.34 -9.91 14.25
N GLN A 248 -12.50 -8.61 14.53
CA GLN A 248 -13.82 -8.03 14.82
C GLN A 248 -14.76 -8.15 13.62
N LEU A 249 -14.31 -7.80 12.42
CA LEU A 249 -15.14 -7.88 11.22
C LEU A 249 -15.53 -9.33 10.91
N GLU A 250 -14.60 -10.28 11.01
CA GLU A 250 -14.86 -11.70 10.78
C GLU A 250 -15.89 -12.24 11.78
N SER A 251 -15.73 -11.92 13.07
CA SER A 251 -16.69 -12.31 14.10
C SER A 251 -18.08 -11.72 13.88
N MET A 252 -18.18 -10.49 13.38
CA MET A 252 -19.46 -9.79 13.24
C MET A 252 -20.18 -10.10 11.93
N LEU A 253 -19.44 -10.39 10.86
CA LEU A 253 -19.98 -10.71 9.54
C LEU A 253 -20.22 -12.21 9.36
N ALA A 254 -19.56 -13.06 10.15
CA ALA A 254 -19.50 -14.50 9.93
C ALA A 254 -19.03 -14.85 8.49
N LEU A 255 -18.09 -14.05 7.97
CA LEU A 255 -17.47 -14.20 6.66
C LEU A 255 -15.94 -14.15 6.80
N PRO A 256 -15.19 -14.87 5.97
CA PRO A 256 -13.74 -14.75 5.93
C PRO A 256 -13.31 -13.30 5.66
N VAL A 257 -12.39 -12.79 6.49
CA VAL A 257 -11.78 -11.46 6.31
C VAL A 257 -10.30 -11.63 6.03
N TYR A 258 -9.85 -11.23 4.84
CA TYR A 258 -8.47 -11.36 4.41
C TYR A 258 -7.74 -10.02 4.57
N PRO A 259 -6.80 -9.90 5.53
CA PRO A 259 -5.90 -8.76 5.59
C PRO A 259 -4.80 -8.88 4.54
N GLU A 260 -4.54 -7.78 3.81
CA GLU A 260 -3.40 -7.71 2.91
C GLU A 260 -2.11 -7.35 3.68
N LEU A 261 -0.94 -7.80 3.19
CA LEU A 261 0.34 -7.58 3.89
C LEU A 261 0.81 -6.12 3.83
N GLU A 262 0.53 -5.48 2.69
CA GLU A 262 0.84 -4.08 2.42
C GLU A 262 -0.43 -3.34 1.94
N PRO A 263 -1.47 -3.24 2.78
CA PRO A 263 -2.80 -2.81 2.36
C PRO A 263 -2.81 -1.38 1.82
N GLU A 264 -1.88 -0.53 2.26
CA GLU A 264 -1.68 0.83 1.73
C GLU A 264 -1.00 0.90 0.36
N LEU A 265 -0.36 -0.17 -0.10
CA LEU A 265 0.33 -0.23 -1.39
C LEU A 265 -0.50 -0.91 -2.48
N VAL A 266 -1.60 -1.58 -2.15
CA VAL A 266 -2.45 -2.33 -3.09
C VAL A 266 -2.89 -1.47 -4.27
N SER A 267 -3.40 -0.26 -4.02
CA SER A 267 -3.83 0.65 -5.10
C SER A 267 -2.66 1.04 -6.02
N ALA A 268 -1.47 1.30 -5.45
CA ALA A 268 -0.29 1.68 -6.23
C ALA A 268 0.29 0.49 -7.02
N ARG A 269 0.33 -0.71 -6.42
CA ARG A 269 0.74 -1.94 -7.11
C ARG A 269 -0.27 -2.37 -8.17
N GLY A 270 -1.56 -2.16 -7.94
CA GLY A 270 -2.57 -2.30 -8.99
C GLY A 270 -2.34 -1.36 -10.15
N ALA A 271 -1.97 -0.10 -9.88
CA ALA A 271 -1.63 0.86 -10.92
C ALA A 271 -0.40 0.42 -11.73
N VAL A 272 0.61 -0.21 -11.12
CA VAL A 272 1.75 -0.81 -11.84
C VAL A 272 1.25 -1.71 -12.98
N LEU A 273 0.31 -2.61 -12.70
CA LEU A 273 -0.24 -3.55 -13.69
C LEU A 273 -0.96 -2.85 -14.85
N PHE A 274 -1.54 -1.66 -14.61
CA PHE A 274 -2.11 -0.84 -15.68
C PHE A 274 -1.06 -0.07 -16.48
N ALA A 275 0.07 0.29 -15.87
CA ALA A 275 1.18 0.95 -16.56
C ALA A 275 1.89 0.02 -17.57
N GLU A 276 1.85 -1.29 -17.32
CA GLU A 276 2.41 -2.34 -18.19
C GLU A 276 1.66 -2.53 -19.51
N ASP A 277 0.36 -2.25 -19.52
CA ASP A 277 -0.61 -2.64 -20.56
C ASP A 277 -0.50 -1.85 -21.89
N ARG A 278 0.72 -1.46 -22.25
CA ARG A 278 0.98 -0.71 -23.48
C ARG A 278 1.12 -1.62 -24.70
N PRO A 279 0.51 -1.26 -25.84
CA PRO A 279 0.97 -1.75 -27.13
C PRO A 279 2.40 -1.25 -27.37
N GLY A 280 3.35 -2.19 -27.44
CA GLY A 280 4.79 -1.94 -27.37
C GLY A 280 5.31 -0.90 -28.37
N ARG A 281 5.72 0.25 -27.85
CA ARG A 281 6.61 1.17 -28.59
C ARG A 281 8.00 1.04 -28.00
N VAL A 282 8.82 0.21 -28.65
CA VAL A 282 10.25 0.08 -28.36
C VAL A 282 10.92 1.43 -28.54
N VAL A 283 11.20 2.14 -27.44
CA VAL A 283 12.01 3.35 -27.48
C VAL A 283 13.47 2.91 -27.60
N LYS A 284 13.95 2.77 -28.84
CA LYS A 284 15.39 2.75 -29.11
C LYS A 284 15.93 4.14 -28.78
N LEU A 285 16.66 4.26 -27.68
CA LEU A 285 17.39 5.47 -27.32
C LEU A 285 18.54 5.66 -28.33
N THR A 286 18.28 6.30 -29.47
CA THR A 286 19.37 6.75 -30.35
C THR A 286 20.00 7.99 -29.71
N ARG A 287 21.08 7.78 -28.97
CA ARG A 287 21.97 8.84 -28.49
C ARG A 287 22.63 9.50 -29.72
N ARG A 288 22.03 10.55 -30.27
CA ARG A 288 22.68 11.41 -31.27
C ARG A 288 23.53 12.45 -30.55
N MET A 289 24.84 12.22 -30.49
CA MET A 289 25.81 13.30 -30.28
C MET A 289 25.85 14.18 -31.54
N PRO A 290 25.87 15.52 -31.43
CA PRO A 290 26.10 16.38 -32.58
C PRO A 290 27.61 16.54 -32.81
N LEU A 291 28.11 16.08 -33.96
CA LEU A 291 29.38 16.55 -34.52
C LEU A 291 29.13 17.73 -35.48
N PRO A 292 30.07 18.68 -35.61
CA PRO A 292 29.84 19.97 -36.26
C PRO A 292 29.76 19.86 -37.79
N LYS A 293 28.86 20.64 -38.39
CA LYS A 293 28.65 20.72 -39.84
C LYS A 293 29.74 21.58 -40.49
N THR A 294 30.56 20.98 -41.34
CA THR A 294 31.22 21.66 -42.45
C THR A 294 30.25 21.76 -43.63
N LYS A 295 30.24 22.93 -44.27
CA LYS A 295 29.44 23.26 -45.46
C LYS A 295 30.00 22.52 -46.67
N ASP A 296 29.13 22.00 -47.54
CA ASP A 296 29.31 22.16 -48.98
C ASP A 296 28.06 21.77 -49.79
N LYS A 297 28.13 22.11 -51.09
CA LYS A 297 27.08 22.59 -51.98
C LYS A 297 26.24 21.53 -52.71
N GLN A 298 25.04 22.00 -53.11
CA GLN A 298 24.33 21.83 -54.40
C GLN A 298 24.18 20.45 -55.08
N ALA A 299 22.92 20.11 -55.41
CA ALA A 299 22.37 19.85 -56.77
C ALA A 299 21.19 18.84 -56.66
N LYS A 300 19.94 19.24 -56.89
CA LYS A 300 19.16 19.20 -58.16
C LYS A 300 18.91 17.79 -58.73
N SER A 301 17.62 17.42 -58.85
CA SER A 301 16.96 16.55 -59.88
C SER A 301 15.90 15.66 -59.23
N LYS A 302 14.59 15.98 -59.35
CA LYS A 302 13.57 15.55 -60.35
C LYS A 302 12.98 14.14 -60.14
N GLN A 303 11.66 14.08 -60.30
CA GLN A 303 10.65 13.07 -59.90
C GLN A 303 10.40 11.99 -61.00
N PRO A 304 9.40 11.07 -60.89
CA PRO A 304 9.52 9.60 -61.00
C PRO A 304 8.93 9.05 -62.34
N PRO A 305 8.75 7.72 -62.55
CA PRO A 305 7.57 6.99 -62.04
C PRO A 305 7.82 5.48 -61.68
N ALA A 306 6.80 4.84 -61.10
CA ALA A 306 6.68 3.40 -60.77
C ALA A 306 6.07 2.59 -61.95
N PRO A 307 5.58 1.33 -61.81
CA PRO A 307 5.81 0.25 -60.83
C PRO A 307 6.13 -1.13 -61.48
N ALA A 308 6.58 -2.15 -60.73
CA ALA A 308 6.20 -3.56 -60.96
C ALA A 308 6.81 -4.54 -59.94
N THR A 309 6.00 -5.56 -59.64
CA THR A 309 6.32 -6.95 -59.26
C THR A 309 6.73 -7.32 -57.83
N LEU A 310 5.78 -8.06 -57.23
CA LEU A 310 5.93 -9.13 -56.26
C LEU A 310 7.24 -9.91 -56.37
N GLU A 311 8.03 -9.92 -55.29
CA GLU A 311 8.86 -11.08 -54.94
C GLU A 311 8.87 -11.30 -53.42
N THR A 312 8.53 -12.53 -53.05
CA THR A 312 8.63 -13.11 -51.71
C THR A 312 10.06 -13.18 -51.19
N PRO A 313 10.37 -12.85 -49.93
CA PRO A 313 11.64 -13.24 -49.34
C PRO A 313 11.54 -14.58 -48.61
N ARG A 314 12.31 -15.52 -49.17
CA ARG A 314 12.85 -16.74 -48.58
C ARG A 314 13.05 -16.69 -47.07
N ARG A 315 12.57 -17.75 -46.43
CA ARG A 315 12.98 -18.28 -45.12
C ARG A 315 14.51 -18.20 -44.94
N ARG A 316 14.96 -17.48 -43.91
CA ARG A 316 16.28 -17.72 -43.28
C ARG A 316 16.08 -18.39 -41.94
N ARG A 317 16.41 -19.68 -41.89
CA ARG A 317 16.74 -20.43 -40.68
C ARG A 317 18.12 -19.98 -40.17
N ALA A 318 18.20 -19.64 -38.89
CA ALA A 318 19.41 -19.74 -38.07
C ALA A 318 18.92 -20.10 -36.66
N SER A 319 18.88 -21.40 -36.33
CA SER A 319 19.96 -22.26 -35.84
C SER A 319 20.02 -22.27 -34.32
N ARG A 320 19.50 -23.37 -33.77
CA ARG A 320 19.71 -23.86 -32.41
C ARG A 320 21.20 -24.08 -32.16
N ARG A 321 21.66 -23.66 -30.97
CA ARG A 321 22.89 -24.01 -30.19
C ARG A 321 23.20 -22.74 -29.39
N LYS A 322 23.21 -22.69 -28.06
CA LYS A 322 23.68 -23.69 -27.10
C LYS A 322 22.87 -23.58 -25.79
N LEU A 323 22.38 -24.72 -25.34
CA LEU A 323 21.98 -25.00 -23.97
C LEU A 323 23.19 -25.60 -23.23
N ILE A 324 23.13 -25.52 -21.90
CA ILE A 324 23.85 -26.30 -20.86
C ILE A 324 25.17 -25.70 -20.31
N ALA A 325 25.07 -25.17 -19.08
CA ALA A 325 25.89 -25.52 -17.89
C ALA A 325 25.23 -24.84 -16.66
N ALA A 326 24.42 -25.55 -15.86
CA ALA A 326 24.75 -26.37 -14.68
C ALA A 326 25.08 -25.52 -13.42
N PHE A 327 24.16 -25.41 -12.46
CA PHE A 327 24.05 -26.23 -11.23
C PHE A 327 25.33 -26.29 -10.39
N ALA A 328 25.44 -25.42 -9.38
CA ALA A 328 26.17 -25.67 -8.13
C ALA A 328 25.83 -24.61 -7.08
N VAL A 329 25.86 -25.00 -5.80
CA VAL A 329 25.65 -24.22 -4.56
C VAL A 329 24.23 -24.27 -3.99
N THR A 330 23.86 -25.47 -3.57
CA THR A 330 23.00 -25.73 -2.41
C THR A 330 23.81 -26.60 -1.44
N ALA A 331 24.78 -26.00 -0.73
CA ALA A 331 25.54 -26.68 0.34
C ALA A 331 26.36 -25.71 1.22
N ALA A 332 25.86 -24.51 1.52
CA ALA A 332 26.59 -23.57 2.41
C ALA A 332 25.70 -22.64 3.25
N LEU A 333 24.42 -22.98 3.48
CA LEU A 333 23.54 -22.23 4.39
C LEU A 333 22.74 -23.15 5.33
N GLY A 334 23.29 -24.34 5.62
CA GLY A 334 22.72 -25.32 6.56
C GLY A 334 23.53 -25.49 7.85
N ALA A 335 24.54 -24.64 8.08
CA ALA A 335 25.50 -24.81 9.18
C ALA A 335 25.63 -23.56 10.09
N THR A 336 24.58 -22.76 10.20
CA THR A 336 24.55 -21.58 11.11
C THR A 336 23.36 -21.55 12.07
N ILE A 337 22.43 -22.52 12.01
CA ILE A 337 21.26 -22.60 12.92
C ILE A 337 21.30 -23.85 13.83
N ALA A 338 22.41 -24.61 13.83
CA ALA A 338 22.61 -25.76 14.72
C ALA A 338 23.74 -25.56 15.76
N GLY A 339 24.14 -24.31 16.03
CA GLY A 339 25.28 -23.99 16.90
C GLY A 339 25.01 -22.96 18.01
N LEU A 340 23.75 -22.63 18.30
CA LEU A 340 23.38 -21.65 19.34
C LEU A 340 22.36 -22.17 20.37
N ILE A 341 22.29 -23.49 20.53
CA ILE A 341 21.59 -24.15 21.64
C ILE A 341 22.51 -25.25 22.21
N ALA A 342 23.66 -24.84 22.73
CA ALA A 342 24.49 -25.65 23.60
C ALA A 342 25.43 -24.73 24.37
N THR A 343 25.55 -24.93 25.68
CA THR A 343 26.32 -24.14 26.68
C THR A 343 25.57 -22.85 27.07
N ASP A 344 25.15 -22.60 28.31
CA ASP A 344 25.72 -22.98 29.60
C ASP A 344 24.59 -23.08 30.65
N ARG A 345 24.43 -24.26 31.25
CA ARG A 345 23.44 -24.54 32.30
C ARG A 345 24.21 -25.05 33.50
N LYS A 346 24.58 -24.14 34.41
CA LYS A 346 25.19 -24.50 35.69
C LYS A 346 24.15 -24.34 36.81
N PRO A 347 23.87 -25.39 37.61
CA PRO A 347 22.89 -25.34 38.69
C PRO A 347 23.48 -24.69 39.94
N GLN A 348 22.78 -23.72 40.53
CA GLN A 348 23.00 -23.29 41.91
C GLN A 348 21.87 -23.81 42.79
N ALA A 349 22.26 -24.61 43.78
CA ALA A 349 21.43 -25.10 44.88
C ALA A 349 21.32 -24.02 46.01
N PRO A 350 20.38 -24.17 46.95
CA PRO A 350 19.70 -23.07 47.63
C PRO A 350 20.45 -22.56 48.87
N GLN A 351 20.34 -21.26 49.13
CA GLN A 351 20.67 -20.67 50.43
C GLN A 351 19.40 -20.21 51.14
N THR A 352 19.16 -20.86 52.28
CA THR A 352 18.28 -20.53 53.40
C THR A 352 18.62 -19.18 54.04
N GLY A 353 17.62 -18.37 54.40
CA GLY A 353 17.78 -17.27 55.36
C GLY A 353 16.77 -16.11 55.24
N THR A 354 15.63 -16.24 55.93
CA THR A 354 14.56 -15.27 56.30
C THR A 354 15.04 -13.96 56.97
N PRO A 355 14.19 -12.94 57.27
CA PRO A 355 12.76 -12.78 56.95
C PRO A 355 12.29 -11.39 56.41
N SER A 356 11.02 -11.43 56.01
CA SER A 356 10.02 -10.40 55.71
C SER A 356 10.10 -9.05 56.45
N SER A 357 9.99 -7.97 55.67
CA SER A 357 9.50 -6.66 56.14
C SER A 357 7.99 -6.56 55.91
N HIS A 358 7.28 -6.28 57.00
CA HIS A 358 5.87 -5.97 57.10
C HIS A 358 5.42 -4.90 56.09
N MET A 359 4.34 -5.16 55.34
CA MET A 359 3.56 -4.12 54.70
C MET A 359 2.30 -3.89 55.54
N GLU A 360 2.25 -2.72 56.16
CA GLU A 360 1.20 -2.26 57.06
C GLU A 360 -0.07 -1.93 56.26
N THR A 361 -1.15 -2.65 56.54
CA THR A 361 -2.49 -2.40 56.01
C THR A 361 -3.10 -1.18 56.70
N GLY A 362 -3.21 -0.06 55.98
CA GLY A 362 -3.89 1.15 56.42
C GLY A 362 -5.39 0.93 56.61
N ARG A 363 -5.84 1.16 57.85
CA ARG A 363 -7.24 1.19 58.31
C ARG A 363 -8.05 2.29 57.61
N ILE A 364 -9.27 1.94 57.24
CA ILE A 364 -10.39 2.84 56.91
C ILE A 364 -10.85 3.52 58.22
N PRO A 365 -10.96 4.86 58.30
CA PRO A 365 -11.71 5.51 59.37
C PRO A 365 -13.20 5.51 59.01
N ALA A 366 -14.00 4.89 59.88
CA ALA A 366 -15.44 5.09 59.95
C ALA A 366 -15.71 6.22 60.94
N GLU A 367 -16.34 7.32 60.51
CA GLU A 367 -17.23 8.17 61.31
C GLU A 367 -18.07 9.05 60.34
N PRO A 368 -19.31 9.43 60.72
CA PRO A 368 -20.35 9.88 59.79
C PRO A 368 -20.44 11.39 59.60
N PHE A 369 -20.99 11.79 58.45
CA PHE A 369 -21.36 13.16 58.12
C PHE A 369 -22.37 13.73 59.14
N LYS A 370 -22.06 14.92 59.66
CA LYS A 370 -23.02 15.91 60.16
C LYS A 370 -22.92 17.18 59.34
#